data_AF-A0A662Y014-F1
#
_entry.id   AF-A0A662Y014-F1
#
_cell.length_a   1.000
_cell.length_b   1.000
_cell.length_c   1.000
_cell.angle_alpha   90.00
_cell.angle_beta   90.00
_cell.angle_gamma   90.00
#
_symmetry.space_group_name_H-M   'P 1'
#
loop_
_entity.id
_entity.type
_entity.pdbx_description
1 polymer ?
#
loop_
_entity_poly.entity_id
_entity_poly.type
_entity_poly.pdbx_seq_one_letter_code
_entity_poly.pdbx_strand_id
1 'polypeptide(L)'
;MNVFGASSLLLLTQSSVASAALYDSVLQTQYGALQGYPAFDSEPAGNLTNWSNITVWKNIPYAADTSGSNRWRPPRNASAWDGTREAADYGPICPSVLTNTGDYNVSEDCLNLNIWSAAESVDAKLPVVIWSTPAISTARDALFDGGGMATQNVVYVNYNRRDGVFGYLAHPELSEEMLTEVGVNASGN
;
A
#
# COMPACT_ATOMS: atom_id res chain seq x y z
N MET A 1 11.78 43.82 -60.43
CA MET A 1 12.40 42.58 -59.91
C MET A 1 12.54 42.73 -58.41
N ASN A 2 12.04 41.73 -57.65
CA ASN A 2 12.39 41.38 -56.26
C ASN A 2 11.94 42.33 -55.12
N VAL A 3 11.47 41.87 -53.95
CA VAL A 3 11.11 40.54 -53.39
C VAL A 3 10.07 40.81 -52.28
N PHE A 4 9.00 40.01 -52.21
CA PHE A 4 8.09 39.94 -51.05
C PHE A 4 8.72 39.09 -49.95
N GLY A 5 8.88 39.64 -48.74
CA GLY A 5 9.33 38.91 -47.56
C GLY A 5 8.16 38.17 -46.91
N ALA A 6 8.21 36.84 -46.87
CA ALA A 6 7.28 36.01 -46.12
C ALA A 6 7.80 35.80 -44.70
N SER A 7 7.11 36.35 -43.70
CA SER A 7 7.32 36.03 -42.30
C SER A 7 6.71 34.66 -41.98
N SER A 8 7.56 33.66 -41.79
CA SER A 8 7.15 32.35 -41.27
C SER A 8 6.88 32.43 -39.77
N LEU A 9 5.63 32.29 -39.38
CA LEU A 9 5.20 32.11 -37.99
C LEU A 9 5.44 30.64 -37.60
N LEU A 10 6.44 30.35 -36.76
CA LEU A 10 6.60 29.03 -36.15
C LEU A 10 5.51 28.87 -35.07
N LEU A 11 4.53 27.98 -35.31
CA LEU A 11 3.67 27.47 -34.24
C LEU A 11 4.46 26.47 -33.40
N LEU A 12 4.82 26.87 -32.18
CA LEU A 12 5.25 25.95 -31.13
C LEU A 12 4.01 25.19 -30.64
N THR A 13 3.86 23.94 -31.06
CA THR A 13 2.89 23.01 -30.48
C THR A 13 3.30 22.75 -29.04
N GLN A 14 2.54 23.25 -28.08
CA GLN A 14 2.64 22.77 -26.69
C GLN A 14 2.17 21.33 -26.67
N SER A 15 3.11 20.39 -26.65
CA SER A 15 2.83 19.02 -26.29
C SER A 15 2.34 19.02 -24.84
N SER A 16 1.04 18.80 -24.65
CA SER A 16 0.48 18.43 -23.36
C SER A 16 1.30 17.26 -22.84
N VAL A 17 1.99 17.45 -21.72
CA VAL A 17 2.52 16.30 -20.97
C VAL A 17 1.26 15.53 -20.60
N ALA A 18 1.05 14.36 -21.22
CA ALA A 18 0.00 13.48 -20.77
C ALA A 18 0.27 13.25 -19.29
N SER A 19 -0.71 13.62 -18.47
CA SER A 19 -0.72 13.27 -17.07
C SER A 19 -0.66 11.74 -17.00
N ALA A 20 0.51 11.21 -16.69
CA ALA A 20 0.71 9.78 -16.59
C ALA A 20 0.33 9.37 -15.18
N ALA A 21 -0.57 8.40 -15.05
CA ALA A 21 -0.87 7.81 -13.76
C ALA A 21 0.44 7.25 -13.15
N LEU A 22 0.52 7.24 -11.83
CA LEU A 22 1.78 6.92 -11.15
C LEU A 22 2.27 5.48 -11.41
N TYR A 23 1.41 4.57 -11.89
CA TYR A 23 1.81 3.23 -12.33
C TYR A 23 2.75 3.22 -13.53
N ASP A 24 2.89 4.32 -14.28
CA ASP A 24 3.87 4.42 -15.38
C ASP A 24 5.29 4.79 -14.89
N SER A 25 5.46 4.93 -13.57
CA SER A 25 6.72 5.37 -12.96
C SER A 25 7.11 4.55 -11.74
N VAL A 26 8.42 4.36 -11.56
CA VAL A 26 8.98 3.78 -10.33
C VAL A 26 9.12 4.88 -9.29
N LEU A 27 8.46 4.72 -8.14
CA LEU A 27 8.56 5.64 -7.01
C LEU A 27 9.75 5.28 -6.13
N GLN A 28 10.42 6.29 -5.59
CA GLN A 28 11.47 6.10 -4.60
C GLN A 28 10.90 6.31 -3.19
N THR A 29 11.12 5.33 -2.31
CA THR A 29 10.79 5.41 -0.89
C THR A 29 12.06 5.35 -0.05
N GLN A 30 11.94 5.63 1.26
CA GLN A 30 13.06 5.44 2.19
C GLN A 30 13.52 3.97 2.32
N TYR A 31 12.70 3.01 1.90
CA TYR A 31 12.99 1.58 1.98
C TYR A 31 13.47 0.97 0.66
N GLY A 32 13.33 1.69 -0.46
CA GLY A 32 13.69 1.19 -1.79
C GLY A 32 12.74 1.66 -2.88
N ALA A 33 13.06 1.26 -4.12
CA ALA A 33 12.27 1.60 -5.30
C ALA A 33 11.00 0.73 -5.38
N LEU A 34 9.89 1.31 -5.82
CA LEU A 34 8.57 0.70 -5.77
C LEU A 34 7.79 0.97 -7.06
N GLN A 35 7.39 -0.10 -7.74
CA GLN A 35 6.59 -0.04 -8.98
C GLN A 35 5.11 -0.30 -8.66
N GLY A 36 4.23 0.58 -9.14
CA GLY A 36 2.78 0.45 -9.02
C GLY A 36 2.14 -0.15 -10.26
N TYR A 37 0.86 -0.47 -10.17
CA TYR A 37 0.09 -1.08 -11.26
C TYR A 37 -1.27 -0.40 -11.43
N PRO A 38 -1.91 -0.49 -12.61
CA PRO A 38 -3.31 -0.12 -12.73
C PRO A 38 -4.16 -0.96 -11.76
N ALA A 39 -5.06 -0.32 -11.02
CA ALA A 39 -5.92 -1.04 -10.09
C ALA A 39 -6.95 -1.95 -10.80
N PHE A 40 -7.26 -1.65 -12.06
CA PHE A 40 -8.24 -2.37 -12.86
C PHE A 40 -7.68 -2.71 -14.24
N ASP A 41 -7.82 -3.98 -14.64
CA ASP A 41 -7.41 -4.46 -15.97
C ASP A 41 -8.45 -4.17 -17.05
N SER A 42 -9.66 -3.80 -16.64
CA SER A 42 -10.79 -3.44 -17.51
C SER A 42 -11.64 -2.36 -16.86
N GLU A 43 -12.53 -1.74 -17.65
CA GLU A 43 -13.56 -0.84 -17.11
C GLU A 43 -14.32 -1.54 -15.97
N PRO A 44 -14.38 -0.95 -14.77
CA PRO A 44 -15.08 -1.54 -13.63
C PRO A 44 -16.60 -1.51 -13.84
N ALA A 45 -17.32 -2.46 -13.25
CA ALA A 45 -18.77 -2.41 -13.22
C ALA A 45 -19.24 -1.25 -12.33
N GLY A 46 -19.77 -0.17 -12.93
CA GLY A 46 -20.30 0.97 -12.19
C GLY A 46 -20.00 2.30 -12.89
N ASN A 47 -20.23 3.40 -12.18
CA ASN A 47 -19.92 4.75 -12.65
C ASN A 47 -18.78 5.34 -11.81
N LEU A 48 -17.59 4.73 -11.91
CA LEU A 48 -16.38 5.24 -11.25
C LEU A 48 -15.73 6.30 -12.15
N THR A 49 -15.49 7.50 -11.64
CA THR A 49 -14.77 8.53 -12.39
C THR A 49 -13.26 8.40 -12.16
N ASN A 50 -12.46 8.72 -13.18
CA ASN A 50 -10.98 8.67 -13.13
C ASN A 50 -10.41 7.28 -12.78
N TRP A 51 -11.19 6.22 -12.96
CA TRP A 51 -10.79 4.86 -12.58
C TRP A 51 -9.51 4.40 -13.31
N SER A 52 -9.33 4.86 -14.55
CA SER A 52 -8.17 4.57 -15.40
C SER A 52 -6.86 5.08 -14.80
N ASN A 53 -6.92 6.08 -13.92
CA ASN A 53 -5.72 6.71 -13.35
C ASN A 53 -5.37 6.14 -11.98
N ILE A 54 -6.14 5.16 -11.48
CA ILE A 54 -5.88 4.60 -10.16
C ILE A 54 -4.66 3.69 -10.25
N THR A 55 -3.63 4.12 -9.55
CA THR A 55 -2.46 3.29 -9.26
C THR A 55 -2.66 2.55 -7.95
N VAL A 56 -2.30 1.27 -7.96
CA VAL A 56 -2.24 0.42 -6.77
C VAL A 56 -0.80 -0.01 -6.50
N TRP A 57 -0.45 -0.08 -5.22
CA TRP A 57 0.77 -0.70 -4.72
C TRP A 57 0.41 -1.65 -3.58
N LYS A 58 0.57 -2.96 -3.79
CA LYS A 58 0.28 -4.00 -2.80
C LYS A 58 1.56 -4.54 -2.16
N ASN A 59 1.39 -5.19 -1.01
CA ASN A 59 2.45 -5.91 -0.32
C ASN A 59 3.70 -5.06 0.00
N ILE A 60 3.49 -3.83 0.49
CA ILE A 60 4.58 -2.97 0.97
C ILE A 60 4.84 -3.31 2.44
N PRO A 61 6.02 -3.81 2.82
CA PRO A 61 6.32 -4.10 4.22
C PRO A 61 6.41 -2.78 5.00
N TYR A 62 5.67 -2.68 6.10
CA TYR A 62 5.74 -1.53 7.00
C TYR A 62 6.45 -1.84 8.32
N ALA A 63 6.69 -3.12 8.60
CA ALA A 63 7.46 -3.61 9.73
C ALA A 63 8.18 -4.91 9.37
N ALA A 64 9.14 -5.33 10.20
CA ALA A 64 9.84 -6.60 10.04
C ALA A 64 8.96 -7.81 10.37
N ASP A 65 9.42 -8.99 9.95
CA ASP A 65 8.82 -10.28 10.30
C ASP A 65 8.58 -10.40 11.81
N THR A 66 7.37 -10.82 12.17
CA THR A 66 6.93 -10.96 13.55
C THR A 66 7.12 -12.37 14.12
N SER A 67 7.70 -13.29 13.33
CA SER A 67 8.00 -14.65 13.75
C SER A 67 9.19 -14.74 14.71
N GLY A 68 9.41 -15.95 15.25
CA GLY A 68 10.61 -16.27 16.04
C GLY A 68 10.78 -15.36 17.26
N SER A 69 11.96 -14.73 17.38
CA SER A 69 12.29 -13.84 18.50
C SER A 69 11.51 -12.52 18.50
N ASN A 70 10.79 -12.19 17.43
CA ASN A 70 9.93 -11.00 17.35
C ASN A 70 8.48 -11.30 17.78
N ARG A 71 8.15 -12.56 18.06
CA ARG A 71 6.79 -12.96 18.43
C ARG A 71 6.38 -12.29 19.73
N TRP A 72 5.16 -11.76 19.75
CA TRP A 72 4.57 -11.00 20.87
C TRP A 72 5.29 -9.72 21.30
N ARG A 73 6.31 -9.29 20.55
CA ARG A 73 7.02 -8.02 20.77
C ARG A 73 6.44 -6.90 19.89
N PRO A 74 6.74 -5.62 20.17
CA PRO A 74 6.38 -4.52 19.29
C PRO A 74 6.98 -4.72 17.90
N PRO A 75 6.30 -4.28 16.84
CA PRO A 75 6.85 -4.32 15.50
C PRO A 75 8.20 -3.61 15.43
N ARG A 76 9.17 -4.24 14.76
CA ARG A 76 10.45 -3.62 14.42
C ARG A 76 10.36 -2.97 13.04
N ASN A 77 11.25 -2.03 12.75
CA ASN A 77 11.32 -1.40 11.43
C ASN A 77 11.54 -2.44 10.33
N ALA A 78 10.84 -2.28 9.21
CA ALA A 78 11.12 -3.07 8.01
C ALA A 78 12.55 -2.83 7.52
N SER A 79 13.16 -3.87 6.94
CA SER A 79 14.42 -3.71 6.21
C SER A 79 14.16 -3.03 4.87
N ALA A 80 15.13 -2.21 4.43
CA ALA A 80 15.16 -1.77 3.04
C ALA A 80 15.35 -2.98 2.11
N TRP A 81 14.93 -2.84 0.85
CA TRP A 81 15.13 -3.83 -0.19
C TRP A 81 15.99 -3.27 -1.32
N ASP A 82 16.74 -4.17 -1.95
CA ASP A 82 17.52 -3.85 -3.14
C ASP A 82 16.65 -3.92 -4.40
N GLY A 83 16.98 -3.09 -5.39
CA GLY A 83 16.26 -3.04 -6.67
C GLY A 83 14.85 -2.44 -6.56
N THR A 84 14.01 -2.79 -7.54
CA THR A 84 12.61 -2.35 -7.60
C THR A 84 11.71 -3.46 -7.10
N ARG A 85 10.85 -3.14 -6.11
CA ARG A 85 9.78 -4.03 -5.66
C ARG A 85 8.57 -3.85 -6.57
N GLU A 86 8.14 -4.94 -7.18
CA GLU A 86 6.88 -5.02 -7.92
C GLU A 86 5.71 -5.16 -6.94
N ALA A 87 4.79 -4.20 -6.93
CA ALA A 87 3.68 -4.12 -5.98
C ALA A 87 2.33 -4.54 -6.60
N ALA A 88 2.34 -5.56 -7.47
CA ALA A 88 1.13 -6.03 -8.19
C ALA A 88 0.21 -6.88 -7.32
N ASP A 89 0.80 -7.71 -6.46
CA ASP A 89 0.13 -8.81 -5.77
C ASP A 89 0.04 -8.58 -4.27
N TYR A 90 -1.04 -9.09 -3.67
CA TYR A 90 -1.18 -9.08 -2.21
C TYR A 90 -0.13 -9.96 -1.54
N GLY A 91 0.36 -9.49 -0.40
CA GLY A 91 1.28 -10.23 0.46
C GLY A 91 0.61 -11.34 1.26
N PRO A 92 1.38 -12.03 2.11
CA PRO A 92 0.83 -12.94 3.10
C PRO A 92 -0.12 -12.19 4.06
N ILE A 93 -1.19 -12.85 4.46
CA ILE A 93 -2.08 -12.40 5.52
C ILE A 93 -1.56 -12.92 6.87
N CYS A 94 -1.92 -12.24 7.96
CA CYS A 94 -1.53 -12.68 9.29
C CYS A 94 -2.29 -13.95 9.72
N PRO A 95 -1.69 -14.83 10.54
CA PRO A 95 -2.38 -16.01 11.06
C PRO A 95 -3.56 -15.57 11.96
N SER A 96 -4.74 -16.13 11.74
CA SER A 96 -5.96 -15.84 12.50
C SER A 96 -6.89 -17.06 12.50
N VAL A 97 -7.92 -17.07 13.35
CA VAL A 97 -8.82 -18.23 13.52
C VAL A 97 -9.62 -18.61 12.26
N LEU A 98 -9.75 -17.70 11.29
CA LEU A 98 -10.38 -17.95 9.99
C LEU A 98 -9.41 -18.17 8.84
N THR A 99 -8.08 -18.26 9.07
CA THR A 99 -7.13 -18.48 7.95
C THR A 99 -7.31 -19.79 7.20
N ASN A 100 -8.18 -20.70 7.69
CA ASN A 100 -8.56 -21.94 6.99
C ASN A 100 -9.76 -21.79 6.04
N THR A 101 -10.34 -20.59 5.85
CA THR A 101 -11.54 -20.42 5.02
C THR A 101 -11.27 -19.92 3.59
N GLY A 102 -10.01 -19.77 3.17
CA GLY A 102 -9.64 -19.38 1.80
C GLY A 102 -8.21 -19.77 1.41
N ASP A 103 -7.92 -19.80 0.09
CA ASP A 103 -6.58 -20.02 -0.49
C ASP A 103 -5.70 -18.76 -0.36
N TYR A 104 -5.51 -18.30 0.88
CA TYR A 104 -4.61 -17.19 1.18
C TYR A 104 -3.21 -17.72 1.51
N ASN A 105 -2.19 -16.96 1.10
CA ASN A 105 -0.85 -17.15 1.63
C ASN A 105 -0.84 -16.64 3.08
N VAL A 106 -0.51 -17.48 4.05
CA VAL A 106 -0.53 -17.16 5.48
C VAL A 106 0.89 -17.24 6.02
N SER A 107 1.34 -16.18 6.71
CA SER A 107 2.69 -16.10 7.30
C SER A 107 2.68 -15.22 8.54
N GLU A 108 3.60 -15.44 9.49
CA GLU A 108 3.89 -14.46 10.56
C GLU A 108 4.64 -13.22 10.03
N ASP A 109 5.26 -13.33 8.85
CA ASP A 109 5.77 -12.19 8.07
C ASP A 109 4.63 -11.56 7.26
N CYS A 110 3.74 -10.86 7.97
CA CYS A 110 2.47 -10.38 7.42
C CYS A 110 2.23 -8.88 7.59
N LEU A 111 3.19 -8.12 8.14
CA LEU A 111 3.02 -6.68 8.37
C LEU A 111 3.27 -5.89 7.09
N ASN A 112 2.34 -6.05 6.14
CA ASN A 112 2.30 -5.35 4.87
C ASN A 112 1.06 -4.45 4.75
N LEU A 113 1.18 -3.42 3.92
CA LEU A 113 0.10 -2.51 3.56
C LEU A 113 -0.08 -2.45 2.05
N ASN A 114 -1.25 -1.97 1.64
CA ASN A 114 -1.60 -1.72 0.24
C ASN A 114 -2.13 -0.30 0.10
N ILE A 115 -1.81 0.35 -1.02
CA ILE A 115 -2.11 1.76 -1.30
C ILE A 115 -2.82 1.86 -2.64
N TRP A 116 -3.87 2.68 -2.72
CA TRP A 116 -4.53 3.08 -3.96
C TRP A 116 -4.59 4.59 -4.04
N SER A 117 -4.33 5.15 -5.23
CA SER A 117 -4.49 6.58 -5.45
C SER A 117 -4.76 6.89 -6.92
N ALA A 118 -5.65 7.84 -7.17
CA ALA A 118 -5.83 8.47 -8.49
C ALA A 118 -4.91 9.70 -8.67
N ALA A 119 -3.93 9.90 -7.78
CA ALA A 119 -2.97 10.99 -7.91
C ALA A 119 -2.14 10.85 -9.19
N GLU A 120 -1.94 11.98 -9.86
CA GLU A 120 -1.16 12.08 -11.09
C GLU A 120 0.29 12.51 -10.82
N SER A 121 0.59 12.88 -9.56
CA SER A 121 1.91 13.28 -9.11
C SER A 121 2.04 13.01 -7.61
N VAL A 122 3.27 12.72 -7.16
CA VAL A 122 3.64 12.62 -5.74
C VAL A 122 3.45 13.94 -4.98
N ASP A 123 3.39 15.07 -5.70
CA ASP A 123 3.18 16.40 -5.12
C ASP A 123 1.70 16.77 -4.97
N ALA A 124 0.77 15.90 -5.40
CA ALA A 124 -0.67 16.18 -5.36
C ALA A 124 -1.24 16.36 -3.94
N LYS A 125 -0.57 15.80 -2.91
CA LYS A 125 -0.91 15.94 -1.49
C LYS A 125 -2.38 15.67 -1.16
N LEU A 126 -2.92 14.61 -1.76
CA LEU A 126 -4.28 14.16 -1.49
C LEU A 126 -4.45 13.74 -0.02
N PRO A 127 -5.65 13.87 0.58
CA PRO A 127 -5.94 13.34 1.90
C PRO A 127 -5.66 11.83 1.96
N VAL A 128 -5.12 11.37 3.10
CA VAL A 128 -4.83 9.94 3.32
C VAL A 128 -5.90 9.32 4.21
N VAL A 129 -6.55 8.28 3.71
CA VAL A 129 -7.49 7.44 4.46
C VAL A 129 -6.79 6.14 4.80
N ILE A 130 -6.56 5.89 6.09
CA ILE A 130 -5.98 4.63 6.58
C ILE A 130 -7.10 3.77 7.16
N TRP A 131 -7.30 2.59 6.58
CA TRP A 131 -8.33 1.64 6.95
C TRP A 131 -7.75 0.46 7.72
N SER A 132 -8.16 0.33 8.98
CA SER A 132 -7.94 -0.88 9.77
C SER A 132 -9.08 -1.85 9.50
N THR A 133 -8.77 -3.06 9.06
CA THR A 133 -9.78 -4.12 8.93
C THR A 133 -10.33 -4.50 10.32
N PRO A 134 -11.59 -4.98 10.39
CA PRO A 134 -12.15 -5.53 11.63
C PRO A 134 -11.36 -6.77 12.08
N ALA A 135 -11.60 -7.20 13.32
CA ALA A 135 -11.01 -8.45 13.80
C ALA A 135 -11.41 -9.62 12.89
N ILE A 136 -10.51 -10.62 12.77
CA ILE A 136 -10.78 -11.84 12.02
C ILE A 136 -11.02 -11.59 10.51
N SER A 137 -10.36 -10.57 9.97
CA SER A 137 -10.43 -10.16 8.57
C SER A 137 -9.07 -9.66 8.12
N THR A 138 -8.84 -9.64 6.81
CA THR A 138 -7.54 -9.28 6.23
C THR A 138 -7.64 -8.15 5.22
N ALA A 139 -6.58 -7.36 5.08
CA ALA A 139 -6.45 -6.33 4.05
C ALA A 139 -6.54 -6.86 2.61
N ARG A 140 -6.47 -8.19 2.42
CA ARG A 140 -6.68 -8.85 1.13
C ARG A 140 -8.16 -9.09 0.79
N ASP A 141 -9.07 -9.03 1.77
CA ASP A 141 -10.48 -9.31 1.51
C ASP A 141 -11.02 -8.31 0.48
N ALA A 142 -11.72 -8.82 -0.55
CA ALA A 142 -12.24 -8.01 -1.65
C ALA A 142 -13.16 -6.85 -1.19
N LEU A 143 -13.74 -6.97 0.02
CA LEU A 143 -14.52 -5.93 0.67
C LEU A 143 -13.72 -4.65 0.93
N PHE A 144 -12.39 -4.73 1.09
CA PHE A 144 -11.52 -3.58 1.39
C PHE A 144 -10.63 -3.19 0.23
N ASP A 145 -10.97 -3.59 -1.00
CA ASP A 145 -10.29 -3.06 -2.18
C ASP A 145 -10.46 -1.54 -2.25
N GLY A 146 -9.35 -0.82 -2.39
CA GLY A 146 -9.30 0.63 -2.32
C GLY A 146 -9.63 1.36 -3.62
N GLY A 147 -9.82 0.65 -4.74
CA GLY A 147 -9.96 1.27 -6.06
C GLY A 147 -11.15 2.23 -6.12
N GLY A 148 -12.33 1.80 -5.67
CA GLY A 148 -13.50 2.67 -5.62
C GLY A 148 -13.28 3.91 -4.74
N MET A 149 -12.61 3.76 -3.59
CA MET A 149 -12.32 4.87 -2.69
C MET A 149 -11.34 5.88 -3.29
N ALA A 150 -10.31 5.41 -4.02
CA ALA A 150 -9.32 6.27 -4.65
C ALA A 150 -9.93 7.25 -5.68
N THR A 151 -11.08 6.92 -6.27
CA THR A 151 -11.83 7.84 -7.16
C THR A 151 -12.29 9.12 -6.47
N GLN A 152 -12.34 9.13 -5.13
CA GLN A 152 -12.72 10.28 -4.31
C GLN A 152 -11.55 11.25 -4.07
N ASN A 153 -10.48 11.17 -4.87
CA ASN A 153 -9.26 11.96 -4.74
C ASN A 153 -8.61 11.83 -3.35
N VAL A 154 -8.51 10.59 -2.87
CA VAL A 154 -7.80 10.24 -1.64
C VAL A 154 -6.69 9.23 -1.94
N VAL A 155 -5.69 9.19 -1.07
CA VAL A 155 -4.82 8.02 -0.95
C VAL A 155 -5.50 7.06 0.03
N TYR A 156 -6.00 5.94 -0.47
CA TYR A 156 -6.57 4.90 0.39
C TYR A 156 -5.48 3.89 0.75
N VAL A 157 -5.35 3.59 2.04
CA VAL A 157 -4.37 2.64 2.55
C VAL A 157 -5.11 1.61 3.40
N ASN A 158 -4.91 0.33 3.14
CA ASN A 158 -5.30 -0.73 4.06
C ASN A 158 -4.05 -1.53 4.47
N TYR A 159 -4.12 -2.27 5.57
CA TYR A 159 -2.95 -2.98 6.09
C TYR A 159 -3.32 -4.21 6.91
N ASN A 160 -2.43 -5.19 6.90
CA ASN A 160 -2.52 -6.36 7.76
C ASN A 160 -1.90 -6.05 9.12
N ARG A 161 -2.51 -6.53 10.20
CA ARG A 161 -1.98 -6.50 11.56
C ARG A 161 -2.05 -7.89 12.17
N ARG A 162 -1.15 -8.24 13.09
CA ARG A 162 -1.25 -9.51 13.82
C ARG A 162 -2.61 -9.62 14.49
N ASP A 163 -3.18 -10.82 14.47
CA ASP A 163 -4.50 -11.12 15.01
C ASP A 163 -4.45 -12.36 15.91
N GLY A 164 -5.57 -12.71 16.55
CA GLY A 164 -5.70 -13.87 17.42
C GLY A 164 -4.60 -13.94 18.47
N VAL A 165 -4.04 -15.14 18.70
CA VAL A 165 -2.98 -15.36 19.69
C VAL A 165 -1.66 -14.66 19.34
N PHE A 166 -1.42 -14.34 18.07
CA PHE A 166 -0.18 -13.67 17.66
C PHE A 166 -0.24 -12.16 17.92
N GLY A 167 -1.43 -11.55 17.86
CA GLY A 167 -1.64 -10.13 18.10
C GLY A 167 -2.22 -9.77 19.46
N TYR A 168 -2.98 -10.66 20.11
CA TYR A 168 -3.81 -10.31 21.27
C TYR A 168 -3.64 -11.25 22.46
N LEU A 169 -2.57 -12.05 22.51
CA LEU A 169 -2.27 -12.84 23.69
C LEU A 169 -1.90 -11.91 24.85
N ALA A 170 -2.76 -11.88 25.88
CA ALA A 170 -2.51 -11.16 27.11
C ALA A 170 -2.04 -12.12 28.21
N HIS A 171 -0.80 -11.96 28.68
CA HIS A 171 -0.21 -12.83 29.70
C HIS A 171 0.75 -12.07 30.64
N PRO A 172 0.72 -12.29 31.96
CA PRO A 172 1.58 -11.57 32.91
C PRO A 172 3.08 -11.67 32.59
N GLU A 173 3.56 -12.84 32.18
CA GLU A 173 4.98 -13.04 31.82
C GLU A 173 5.39 -12.21 30.60
N LEU A 174 4.49 -12.06 29.61
CA LEU A 174 4.74 -11.21 28.44
C LEU A 174 4.74 -9.73 28.84
N SER A 175 3.85 -9.31 29.73
CA SER A 175 3.84 -7.93 30.25
C SER A 175 5.11 -7.61 31.05
N GLU A 176 5.64 -8.57 31.82
CA GLU A 176 6.89 -8.43 32.57
C GLU A 176 8.12 -8.38 31.64
N GLU A 177 8.15 -9.23 30.61
CA GLU A 177 9.16 -9.17 29.55
C GLU A 177 9.12 -7.79 28.86
N MET A 178 7.94 -7.32 28.49
CA MET A 178 7.73 -6.03 27.83
C MET A 178 8.11 -4.83 28.70
N LEU A 179 7.83 -4.90 30.01
CA LEU A 179 8.27 -3.89 30.96
C LEU A 179 9.80 -3.83 31.01
N THR A 180 10.47 -4.98 30.95
CA THR A 180 11.93 -5.09 30.96
C THR A 180 12.57 -4.60 29.66
N GLU A 181 12.03 -5.00 28.52
CA GLU A 181 12.64 -4.77 27.20
C GLU A 181 12.34 -3.37 26.63
N VAL A 182 11.11 -2.87 26.83
CA VAL A 182 10.65 -1.61 26.21
C VAL A 182 9.96 -0.65 27.17
N GLY A 183 9.91 -0.97 28.47
CA GLY A 183 9.40 -0.06 29.50
C GLY A 183 7.87 0.01 29.58
N VAL A 184 7.14 -0.93 28.98
CA VAL A 184 5.68 -0.95 28.95
C VAL A 184 5.15 -2.22 29.60
N ASN A 185 4.37 -2.08 30.67
CA ASN A 185 3.72 -3.22 31.35
C ASN A 185 2.41 -3.59 30.63
N ALA A 186 2.53 -4.12 29.41
CA ALA A 186 1.42 -4.58 28.59
C ALA A 186 1.86 -5.72 27.67
N SER A 187 0.89 -6.52 27.23
CA SER A 187 1.09 -7.64 26.29
C SER A 187 -0.01 -7.64 25.24
N GLY A 188 0.32 -8.04 24.01
CA GLY A 188 -0.53 -7.89 22.83
C GLY A 188 -0.09 -6.70 21.96
N ASN A 189 -0.92 -6.37 20.96
CA ASN A 189 -0.74 -5.21 20.08
C ASN A 189 -1.00 -3.89 20.79
#